data_AF-A0A925ZAG8-F1
#
_entry.id   AF-A0A925ZAG8-F1
#
_cell.length_a   1.000
_cell.length_b   1.000
_cell.length_c   1.000
_cell.angle_alpha   90.00
_cell.angle_beta   90.00
_cell.angle_gamma   90.00
#
_symmetry.space_group_name_H-M   'P 1'
#
loop_
_entity.id
_entity.type
_entity.pdbx_description
1 polymer ?
#
loop_
_entity_poly.entity_id
_entity_poly.type
_entity_poly.pdbx_seq_one_letter_code
_entity_poly.pdbx_strand_id
1 'polypeptide(L)'
;MAAVAVPVLQLFGMPAWRARPDEAQVLAPERPAQVLVYLACRRDWVTRDELAEWLFPERAQSVARANLRKVLLLARKLEHLPPIEQQGDRLRWAPDSDLGRFDAACAEGRHVDALVWHGAPLLTGFESHLSPTAAEWLRFERERVVGRWRAALASRLQELATNPRELVHVAETALATDPFDEATLVALVRARQA
;
A
#
# COMPACT_ATOMS: atom_id res chain seq x y z
N MET A 1 -18.45 -14.79 2.24
CA MET A 1 -17.17 -14.24 1.74
C MET A 1 -16.09 -15.27 2.04
N ALA A 2 -15.41 -15.81 1.03
CA ALA A 2 -14.25 -16.66 1.27
C ALA A 2 -13.21 -15.86 2.05
N ALA A 3 -12.59 -16.45 3.08
CA ALA A 3 -11.53 -15.79 3.83
C ALA A 3 -10.38 -15.47 2.86
N VAL A 4 -10.19 -14.19 2.54
CA VAL A 4 -9.06 -13.76 1.73
C VAL A 4 -7.81 -14.03 2.57
N ALA A 5 -6.96 -14.95 2.12
CA ALA A 5 -5.74 -15.30 2.85
C ALA A 5 -4.94 -14.03 3.14
N VAL A 6 -4.55 -13.80 4.40
CA VAL A 6 -3.81 -12.59 4.77
C VAL A 6 -2.43 -12.62 4.08
N PRO A 7 -2.05 -11.59 3.32
CA PRO A 7 -0.73 -11.52 2.71
C PRO A 7 0.36 -11.44 3.78
N VAL A 8 1.56 -11.91 3.44
CA VAL A 8 2.69 -11.94 4.39
C VAL A 8 3.19 -10.53 4.75
N LEU A 9 3.00 -9.55 3.86
CA LEU A 9 3.32 -8.14 4.14
C LEU A 9 2.04 -7.31 4.16
N GLN A 10 1.80 -6.64 5.28
CA GLN A 10 0.71 -5.68 5.46
C GLN A 10 1.29 -4.26 5.36
N LEU A 11 0.82 -3.47 4.41
CA LEU A 11 1.22 -2.09 4.17
C LEU A 11 0.05 -1.11 4.37
N PHE A 12 -1.20 -1.56 4.26
CA PHE A 12 -2.35 -0.75 4.67
C PHE A 12 -2.45 -0.72 6.20
N GLY A 13 -2.46 0.48 6.77
CA GLY A 13 -2.32 0.68 8.21
C GLY A 13 -0.85 0.65 8.65
N MET A 14 -0.61 0.17 9.87
CA MET A 14 0.74 0.07 10.43
C MET A 14 1.49 -1.10 9.78
N PRO A 15 2.64 -0.88 9.13
CA PRO A 15 3.34 -1.93 8.42
C PRO A 15 3.75 -3.12 9.29
N ALA A 16 3.46 -4.32 8.83
CA ALA A 16 3.76 -5.55 9.56
C ALA A 16 4.10 -6.71 8.63
N TRP A 17 5.03 -7.55 9.07
CA TRP A 17 5.35 -8.82 8.46
C TRP A 17 4.70 -9.96 9.22
N ARG A 18 3.96 -10.82 8.54
CA ARG A 18 3.23 -11.95 9.10
C ARG A 18 3.75 -13.25 8.50
N ALA A 19 4.78 -13.81 9.12
CA ALA A 19 5.33 -15.11 8.72
C ALA A 19 4.37 -16.28 9.04
N ARG A 20 3.51 -16.11 10.06
CA ARG A 20 2.50 -17.08 10.49
C ARG A 20 1.21 -16.35 10.87
N PRO A 21 0.02 -16.98 10.76
CA PRO A 21 -1.25 -16.32 11.05
C PRO A 21 -1.30 -15.60 12.41
N ASP A 22 -0.71 -16.20 13.45
CA ASP A 22 -0.76 -15.71 14.83
C ASP A 22 0.43 -14.80 15.22
N GLU A 23 1.39 -14.60 14.31
CA GLU A 23 2.64 -13.89 14.62
C GLU A 23 2.89 -12.78 13.59
N ALA A 24 2.73 -11.53 14.06
CA ALA A 24 2.99 -10.35 13.27
C ALA A 24 4.14 -9.55 13.89
N GLN A 25 5.21 -9.38 13.11
CA GLN A 25 6.32 -8.49 13.42
C GLN A 25 6.02 -7.11 12.84
N VAL A 26 5.82 -6.11 13.70
CA VAL A 26 5.67 -4.72 13.28
C VAL A 26 6.99 -4.22 12.68
N LEU A 27 6.91 -3.59 11.51
CA LEU A 27 8.03 -2.90 10.89
C LEU A 27 8.05 -1.46 11.40
N ALA A 28 8.77 -1.23 12.50
CA ALA A 28 8.93 0.11 13.08
C ALA A 28 9.50 1.09 12.04
N PRO A 29 9.14 2.39 12.05
CA PRO A 29 9.48 3.36 11.00
C PRO A 29 10.94 3.83 11.02
N GLU A 30 11.86 2.92 11.34
CA GLU A 30 13.31 3.12 11.30
C GLU A 30 13.86 2.98 9.88
N ARG A 31 15.05 3.54 9.63
CA ARG A 31 15.70 3.54 8.31
C ARG A 31 15.74 2.16 7.62
N PRO A 32 16.05 1.04 8.30
CA PRO A 32 16.02 -0.28 7.66
C PRO A 32 14.64 -0.66 7.13
N ALA A 33 13.60 -0.43 7.91
CA ALA A 33 12.21 -0.70 7.50
C ALA A 33 11.72 0.29 6.44
N GLN A 34 12.11 1.57 6.51
CA GLN A 34 11.80 2.58 5.47
C GLN A 34 12.28 2.11 4.09
N VAL A 35 13.47 1.52 3.99
CA VAL A 35 13.97 0.95 2.73
C VAL A 35 13.09 -0.21 2.26
N LEU A 36 12.72 -1.12 3.16
CA LEU A 36 11.89 -2.28 2.80
C LEU A 36 10.50 -1.86 2.33
N VAL A 37 9.80 -1.00 3.07
CA VAL A 37 8.46 -0.55 2.69
C VAL A 37 8.49 0.26 1.40
N TYR A 38 9.53 1.08 1.18
CA TYR A 38 9.70 1.79 -0.08
C TYR A 38 9.85 0.81 -1.25
N LEU A 39 10.75 -0.17 -1.14
CA LEU A 39 10.92 -1.19 -2.19
C LEU A 39 9.64 -2.01 -2.42
N ALA A 40 8.91 -2.35 -1.35
CA ALA A 40 7.64 -3.07 -1.44
C ALA A 40 6.51 -2.24 -2.04
N CYS A 41 6.51 -0.91 -1.87
CA CYS A 41 5.58 -0.04 -2.58
C CYS A 41 5.94 0.08 -4.06
N ARG A 42 7.23 0.15 -4.39
CA ARG A 42 7.70 0.23 -5.79
C ARG A 42 7.47 -1.07 -6.54
N ARG A 43 7.63 -2.23 -5.88
CA ARG A 43 7.48 -3.60 -6.43
C ARG A 43 8.29 -3.87 -7.71
N ASP A 44 9.30 -3.06 -7.97
CA ASP A 44 10.14 -3.11 -9.16
C ASP A 44 11.60 -2.80 -8.78
N TRP A 45 12.49 -2.94 -9.76
CA TRP A 45 13.90 -2.65 -9.62
C TRP A 45 14.16 -1.15 -9.46
N VAL A 46 14.63 -0.75 -8.29
CA VAL A 46 15.02 0.62 -7.98
C VAL A 46 16.53 0.76 -7.94
N THR A 47 17.07 1.84 -8.49
CA THR A 47 18.51 2.10 -8.42
C THR A 47 18.96 2.48 -7.01
N ARG A 48 20.21 2.20 -6.65
CA ARG A 48 20.75 2.66 -5.36
C ARG A 48 20.81 4.18 -5.26
N ASP A 49 20.94 4.89 -6.38
CA ASP A 49 20.90 6.36 -6.40
C ASP A 49 19.51 6.90 -6.06
N GLU A 50 18.46 6.41 -6.74
CA GLU A 50 17.07 6.78 -6.47
C GLU A 50 16.71 6.52 -5.00
N LEU A 51 17.07 5.34 -4.48
CA LEU A 51 16.80 5.00 -3.08
C LEU A 51 17.61 5.87 -2.09
N ALA A 52 18.86 6.19 -2.42
CA ALA A 52 19.71 7.03 -1.57
C ALA A 52 19.19 8.48 -1.52
N GLU A 53 18.76 9.02 -2.65
CA GLU A 53 18.17 10.35 -2.76
C GLU A 53 16.84 10.43 -2.02
N TRP A 54 15.98 9.41 -2.16
CA TRP A 54 14.73 9.34 -1.41
C TRP A 54 14.96 9.32 0.12
N LEU A 55 15.95 8.56 0.58
CA LEU A 55 16.21 8.38 2.00
C LEU A 55 16.97 9.56 2.64
N PHE A 56 17.89 10.19 1.89
CA PHE A 56 18.79 11.25 2.34
C PHE A 56 18.84 12.44 1.35
N PRO A 57 17.71 13.11 1.08
CA PRO A 57 17.63 14.14 0.03
C PRO A 57 18.53 15.35 0.29
N GLU A 58 18.86 15.62 1.55
CA GLU A 58 19.69 16.75 1.96
C GLU A 58 21.21 16.50 1.84
N ARG A 59 21.62 15.32 1.35
CA ARG A 59 23.03 14.90 1.30
C ARG A 59 23.52 14.83 -0.14
N ALA A 60 24.80 15.16 -0.33
CA ALA A 60 25.48 14.87 -1.59
C ALA A 60 25.43 13.37 -1.90
N GLN A 61 25.24 13.03 -3.18
CA GLN A 61 24.95 11.66 -3.64
C GLN A 61 25.98 10.61 -3.17
N SER A 62 27.27 10.96 -3.14
CA SER A 62 28.34 10.08 -2.65
C SER A 62 28.17 9.71 -1.17
N VAL A 63 27.77 10.67 -0.34
CA VAL A 63 27.49 10.49 1.09
C VAL A 63 26.19 9.72 1.30
N ALA A 64 25.14 10.07 0.53
CA ALA A 64 23.85 9.37 0.55
C ALA A 64 24.03 7.88 0.23
N ARG A 65 24.80 7.54 -0.83
CA ARG A 65 25.16 6.16 -1.18
C ARG A 65 25.92 5.45 -0.06
N ALA A 66 26.87 6.13 0.58
CA ALA A 66 27.63 5.55 1.69
C ALA A 66 26.73 5.21 2.90
N ASN A 67 25.79 6.07 3.21
CA ASN A 67 24.80 5.83 4.26
C ASN A 67 23.82 4.72 3.87
N LEU A 68 23.34 4.70 2.62
CA LEU A 68 22.46 3.66 2.12
C LEU A 68 23.09 2.27 2.26
N ARG A 69 24.39 2.10 1.98
CA ARG A 69 25.09 0.82 2.19
C ARG A 69 24.97 0.31 3.63
N LYS A 70 25.08 1.21 4.62
CA LYS A 70 24.93 0.87 6.04
C LYS A 70 23.48 0.48 6.36
N VAL A 71 22.51 1.24 5.86
CA VAL A 71 21.08 0.95 6.06
C VAL A 71 20.70 -0.40 5.44
N LEU A 72 21.16 -0.70 4.22
CA LEU A 72 20.91 -1.99 3.57
C LEU A 72 21.53 -3.16 4.36
N LEU A 73 22.70 -2.97 4.95
CA LEU A 73 23.30 -3.98 5.83
C LEU A 73 22.41 -4.24 7.05
N LEU A 74 21.85 -3.19 7.65
CA LEU A 74 20.93 -3.31 8.80
C LEU A 74 19.59 -3.94 8.38
N ALA A 75 19.04 -3.57 7.23
CA ALA A 75 17.79 -4.15 6.71
C ALA A 75 17.91 -5.66 6.49
N ARG A 76 19.07 -6.15 6.04
CA ARG A 76 19.34 -7.58 5.89
C ARG A 76 19.46 -8.34 7.22
N LYS A 77 19.64 -7.65 8.34
CA LYS A 77 19.69 -8.26 9.68
C LYS A 77 18.32 -8.39 10.33
N LEU A 78 17.27 -7.85 9.70
CA LEU A 78 15.91 -8.07 10.16
C LEU A 78 15.56 -9.55 9.95
N GLU A 79 15.31 -10.25 11.05
CA GLU A 79 15.06 -11.68 11.04
C GLU A 79 13.72 -12.02 10.36
N HIS A 80 13.61 -13.24 9.84
CA HIS A 80 12.39 -13.79 9.24
C HIS A 80 11.83 -13.06 8.00
N LEU A 81 12.57 -12.10 7.44
CA LEU A 81 12.24 -11.44 6.19
C LEU A 81 12.98 -12.07 5.00
N PRO A 82 12.35 -12.13 3.81
CA PRO A 82 13.03 -12.56 2.59
C PRO A 82 14.14 -11.56 2.22
N PRO A 83 15.23 -12.01 1.59
CA PRO A 83 16.35 -11.14 1.24
C PRO A 83 15.96 -10.11 0.18
N ILE A 84 16.61 -8.94 0.23
CA ILE A 84 16.55 -7.94 -0.84
C ILE A 84 17.29 -8.49 -2.07
N GLU A 85 16.58 -8.57 -3.19
CA GLU A 85 17.13 -8.97 -4.49
C GLU A 85 18.03 -7.88 -5.05
N GLN A 86 19.10 -8.29 -5.75
CA GLN A 86 20.13 -7.38 -6.24
C GLN A 86 20.52 -7.74 -7.67
N GLN A 87 20.51 -6.75 -8.54
CA GLN A 87 20.98 -6.85 -9.92
C GLN A 87 21.86 -5.64 -10.25
N GLY A 88 23.17 -5.80 -10.16
CA GLY A 88 24.12 -4.70 -10.34
C GLY A 88 23.89 -3.57 -9.32
N ASP A 89 23.49 -2.40 -9.82
CA ASP A 89 23.13 -1.23 -8.99
C ASP A 89 21.63 -1.07 -8.72
N ARG A 90 20.85 -2.10 -9.00
CA ARG A 90 19.41 -2.13 -8.73
C ARG A 90 19.07 -3.08 -7.60
N LEU A 91 18.05 -2.72 -6.84
CA LEU A 91 17.51 -3.44 -5.70
C LEU A 91 16.02 -3.68 -5.93
N ARG A 92 15.54 -4.85 -5.51
CA ARG A 92 14.10 -5.13 -5.48
C ARG A 92 13.78 -5.90 -4.21
N TRP A 93 12.63 -5.59 -3.62
CA TRP A 93 12.05 -6.38 -2.55
C TRP A 93 10.54 -6.31 -2.68
N ALA A 94 9.93 -7.40 -3.15
CA ALA A 94 8.52 -7.45 -3.52
C ALA A 94 7.87 -8.75 -3.02
N PRO A 95 7.83 -8.98 -1.70
CA PRO A 95 7.04 -10.08 -1.15
C PRO A 95 5.55 -9.88 -1.44
N ASP A 96 4.76 -10.95 -1.27
CA ASP A 96 3.30 -10.88 -1.37
C ASP A 96 2.72 -9.93 -0.31
N SER A 97 2.11 -8.84 -0.78
CA SER A 97 1.60 -7.76 0.04
C SER A 97 0.14 -7.43 -0.25
N ASP A 98 -0.56 -6.86 0.72
CA ASP A 98 -1.92 -6.34 0.56
C ASP A 98 -2.00 -5.26 -0.53
N LEU A 99 -1.05 -4.32 -0.58
CA LEU A 99 -0.90 -3.36 -1.67
C LEU A 99 -0.66 -4.08 -3.01
N GLY A 100 0.17 -5.13 -2.99
CA GLY A 100 0.46 -6.02 -4.11
C GLY A 100 -0.81 -6.56 -4.76
N ARG A 101 -1.63 -7.20 -3.93
CA ARG A 101 -2.90 -7.84 -4.29
C ARG A 101 -3.97 -6.82 -4.66
N PHE A 102 -4.05 -5.70 -3.96
CA PHE A 102 -4.93 -4.59 -4.29
C PHE A 102 -4.68 -4.07 -5.71
N ASP A 103 -3.43 -3.74 -6.01
CA ASP A 103 -3.06 -3.22 -7.33
C ASP A 103 -3.31 -4.24 -8.45
N ALA A 104 -3.10 -5.54 -8.19
CA ALA A 104 -3.42 -6.61 -9.13
C ALA A 104 -4.94 -6.73 -9.36
N ALA A 105 -5.74 -6.71 -8.29
CA ALA A 105 -7.19 -6.75 -8.38
C ALA A 105 -7.76 -5.55 -9.17
N CYS A 106 -7.22 -4.35 -8.95
CA CYS A 106 -7.56 -3.17 -9.73
C CYS A 106 -7.19 -3.34 -11.22
N ALA A 107 -5.99 -3.83 -11.52
CA ALA A 107 -5.53 -4.00 -12.90
C ALA A 107 -6.34 -5.07 -13.67
N GLU A 108 -6.80 -6.11 -12.97
CA GLU A 108 -7.56 -7.22 -13.54
C GLU A 108 -9.08 -7.00 -13.53
N GLY A 109 -9.57 -5.86 -13.02
CA GLY A 109 -11.01 -5.57 -12.91
C GLY A 109 -11.74 -6.43 -11.87
N ARG A 110 -11.03 -7.05 -10.93
CA ARG A 110 -11.61 -7.81 -9.81
C ARG A 110 -12.08 -6.86 -8.71
N HIS A 111 -13.13 -6.10 -8.98
CA HIS A 111 -13.58 -4.99 -8.13
C HIS A 111 -13.91 -5.44 -6.70
N VAL A 112 -14.57 -6.59 -6.51
CA VAL A 112 -14.88 -7.13 -5.18
C VAL A 112 -13.60 -7.35 -4.36
N ASP A 113 -12.55 -7.91 -4.98
CA ASP A 113 -11.28 -8.17 -4.30
C ASP A 113 -10.53 -6.86 -3.98
N ALA A 114 -10.60 -5.87 -4.85
CA ALA A 114 -9.97 -4.56 -4.64
C ALA A 114 -10.60 -3.81 -3.44
N LEU A 115 -11.92 -3.94 -3.25
CA LEU A 115 -12.64 -3.23 -2.18
C LEU A 115 -12.33 -3.76 -0.78
N VAL A 116 -11.80 -4.98 -0.65
CA VAL A 116 -11.43 -5.58 0.65
C VAL A 116 -10.28 -4.84 1.34
N TRP A 117 -9.43 -4.12 0.59
CA TRP A 117 -8.11 -3.69 1.07
C TRP A 117 -7.99 -2.24 1.54
N HIS A 118 -9.06 -1.43 1.51
CA HIS A 118 -9.00 -0.02 1.92
C HIS A 118 -9.62 0.23 3.30
N GLY A 119 -9.10 -0.44 4.34
CA GLY A 119 -9.52 -0.21 5.73
C GLY A 119 -8.71 0.87 6.45
N ALA A 120 -7.50 1.17 5.99
CA ALA A 120 -6.60 2.13 6.62
C ALA A 120 -5.62 2.75 5.60
N PRO A 121 -5.10 3.97 5.85
CA PRO A 121 -4.11 4.60 4.99
C PRO A 121 -2.84 3.76 4.82
N LEU A 122 -2.22 3.83 3.65
CA LEU A 122 -0.95 3.16 3.35
C LEU A 122 0.18 3.66 4.26
N LEU A 123 0.96 2.77 4.90
CA LEU A 123 2.08 3.08 5.81
C LEU A 123 1.73 4.05 6.95
N THR A 124 0.61 3.85 7.63
CA THR A 124 0.23 4.67 8.80
C THR A 124 1.35 4.68 9.85
N GLY A 125 1.69 5.86 10.36
CA GLY A 125 2.74 6.06 11.37
C GLY A 125 4.15 6.21 10.79
N PHE A 126 4.35 6.05 9.48
CA PHE A 126 5.66 6.33 8.86
C PHE A 126 5.85 7.82 8.57
N GLU A 127 4.78 8.57 8.30
CA GLU A 127 4.84 9.98 7.87
C GLU A 127 5.73 10.88 8.75
N SER A 128 5.73 10.70 10.07
CA SER A 128 6.50 11.50 11.02
C SER A 128 8.00 11.18 11.04
N HIS A 129 8.42 10.07 10.44
CA HIS A 129 9.81 9.58 10.43
C HIS A 129 10.48 9.70 9.07
N LEU A 130 9.75 10.17 8.06
CA LEU A 130 10.25 10.37 6.70
C LEU A 130 10.88 11.76 6.54
N SER A 131 11.81 11.88 5.59
CA SER A 131 12.25 13.19 5.10
C SER A 131 11.08 13.93 4.43
N PRO A 132 11.11 15.26 4.27
CA PRO A 132 10.05 15.98 3.56
C PRO A 132 9.78 15.42 2.15
N THR A 133 10.83 15.10 1.39
CA THR A 133 10.72 14.49 0.06
C THR A 133 10.05 13.10 0.12
N ALA A 134 10.42 12.27 1.09
CA ALA A 134 9.82 10.95 1.25
C ALA A 134 8.37 11.03 1.75
N ALA A 135 8.03 11.99 2.60
CA ALA A 135 6.66 12.24 3.05
C ALA A 135 5.77 12.72 1.91
N GLU A 136 6.28 13.58 1.02
CA GLU A 136 5.57 14.00 -0.19
C GLU A 136 5.33 12.83 -1.14
N TRP A 137 6.34 11.97 -1.35
CA TRP A 137 6.16 10.74 -2.11
C TRP A 137 5.05 9.85 -1.50
N LEU A 138 5.03 9.67 -0.18
CA LEU A 138 4.00 8.87 0.50
C LEU A 138 2.60 9.48 0.33
N ARG A 139 2.50 10.81 0.34
CA ARG A 139 1.23 11.51 0.05
C ARG A 139 0.72 11.16 -1.35
N PHE A 140 1.56 11.27 -2.37
CA PHE A 140 1.19 10.91 -3.74
C PHE A 140 0.82 9.43 -3.88
N GLU A 141 1.52 8.54 -3.17
CA GLU A 141 1.22 7.11 -3.20
C GLU A 141 -0.13 6.79 -2.54
N ARG A 142 -0.47 7.46 -1.43
CA ARG A 142 -1.79 7.37 -0.79
C ARG A 142 -2.89 7.89 -1.72
N GLU A 143 -2.68 9.02 -2.38
CA GLU A 143 -3.64 9.57 -3.36
C GLU A 143 -3.86 8.60 -4.53
N ARG A 144 -2.79 7.98 -5.05
CA ARG A 144 -2.87 6.95 -6.09
C ARG A 144 -3.74 5.76 -5.66
N VAL A 145 -3.52 5.25 -4.45
CA VAL A 145 -4.31 4.14 -3.88
C VAL A 145 -5.78 4.53 -3.78
N VAL A 146 -6.09 5.68 -3.15
CA VAL A 146 -7.47 6.15 -2.97
C VAL A 146 -8.18 6.31 -4.31
N GLY A 147 -7.50 6.89 -5.31
CA GLY A 147 -8.05 7.03 -6.66
C GLY A 147 -8.39 5.69 -7.31
N ARG A 148 -7.51 4.70 -7.20
CA ARG A 148 -7.77 3.34 -7.72
C ARG A 148 -8.91 2.63 -6.98
N TRP A 149 -8.99 2.79 -5.66
CA TRP A 149 -10.06 2.21 -4.87
C TRP A 149 -11.42 2.82 -5.25
N ARG A 150 -11.50 4.16 -5.36
CA ARG A 150 -12.72 4.86 -5.81
C ARG A 150 -13.15 4.43 -7.21
N ALA A 151 -12.19 4.24 -8.13
CA ALA A 151 -12.50 3.73 -9.47
C ALA A 151 -13.08 2.30 -9.41
N ALA A 152 -12.49 1.40 -8.61
CA ALA A 152 -13.02 0.05 -8.42
C ALA A 152 -14.42 0.05 -7.77
N LEU A 153 -14.66 0.93 -6.80
CA LEU A 153 -15.97 1.12 -6.17
C LEU A 153 -17.01 1.58 -7.18
N ALA A 154 -16.70 2.60 -7.99
CA ALA A 154 -17.60 3.10 -9.02
C ALA A 154 -17.98 1.99 -10.02
N SER A 155 -17.01 1.21 -10.50
CA SER A 155 -17.26 0.05 -11.36
C SER A 155 -18.15 -0.99 -10.67
N ARG A 156 -17.89 -1.30 -9.39
CA ARG A 156 -18.70 -2.26 -8.64
C ARG A 156 -20.14 -1.79 -8.47
N LEU A 157 -20.36 -0.51 -8.18
CA LEU A 157 -21.71 0.05 -8.05
C LEU A 157 -22.46 0.01 -9.38
N GLN A 158 -21.78 0.20 -10.51
CA GLN A 158 -22.36 0.05 -11.85
C GLN A 158 -22.76 -1.40 -12.15
N GLU A 159 -21.91 -2.38 -11.82
CA GLU A 159 -22.24 -3.81 -11.96
C GLU A 159 -23.49 -4.20 -11.15
N LEU A 160 -23.67 -3.58 -9.99
CA LEU A 160 -24.78 -3.83 -9.08
C LEU A 160 -26.04 -3.01 -9.40
N ALA A 161 -26.08 -2.25 -10.50
CA ALA A 161 -27.21 -1.39 -10.85
C ALA A 161 -28.56 -2.15 -10.94
N THR A 162 -28.53 -3.45 -11.23
CA THR A 162 -29.72 -4.32 -11.29
C THR A 162 -29.99 -5.08 -9.99
N ASN A 163 -29.14 -4.93 -8.97
CA ASN A 163 -29.28 -5.54 -7.66
C ASN A 163 -29.23 -4.47 -6.55
N PRO A 164 -30.35 -3.74 -6.32
CA PRO A 164 -30.39 -2.62 -5.37
C PRO A 164 -29.98 -2.98 -3.95
N ARG A 165 -30.33 -4.19 -3.48
CA ARG A 165 -30.01 -4.64 -2.12
C ARG A 165 -28.50 -4.74 -1.90
N GLU A 166 -27.78 -5.35 -2.84
CA GLU A 166 -26.33 -5.50 -2.73
C GLU A 166 -25.62 -4.16 -2.97
N LEU A 167 -26.13 -3.33 -3.89
CA LEU A 167 -25.62 -1.98 -4.11
C LEU A 167 -25.69 -1.15 -2.82
N VAL A 168 -26.84 -1.12 -2.15
CA VAL A 168 -27.02 -0.42 -0.88
C VAL A 168 -25.99 -0.87 0.15
N HIS A 169 -25.80 -2.19 0.31
CA HIS A 169 -24.84 -2.73 1.26
C HIS A 169 -23.39 -2.30 0.96
N VAL A 170 -22.98 -2.36 -0.31
CA VAL A 170 -21.63 -1.93 -0.73
C VAL A 170 -21.44 -0.43 -0.54
N ALA A 171 -22.43 0.38 -0.93
CA ALA A 171 -22.37 1.83 -0.81
C ALA A 171 -22.34 2.29 0.66
N GLU A 172 -23.14 1.69 1.54
CA GLU A 172 -23.12 1.97 2.98
C GLU A 172 -21.77 1.63 3.60
N THR A 173 -21.20 0.47 3.23
CA THR A 173 -19.86 0.06 3.69
C THR A 173 -18.79 1.05 3.26
N ALA A 174 -18.83 1.51 2.01
CA ALA A 174 -17.89 2.49 1.48
C ALA A 174 -18.02 3.86 2.17
N LEU A 175 -19.24 4.34 2.40
CA LEU A 175 -19.51 5.62 3.07
C LEU A 175 -19.14 5.62 4.55
N ALA A 176 -19.06 4.44 5.20
CA ALA A 176 -18.52 4.34 6.55
C ALA A 176 -17.02 4.69 6.58
N THR A 177 -16.29 4.49 5.48
CA THR A 177 -14.87 4.86 5.34
C THR A 177 -14.69 6.28 4.83
N ASP A 178 -15.47 6.70 3.83
CA ASP A 178 -15.46 8.07 3.29
C ASP A 178 -16.90 8.62 3.17
N PRO A 179 -17.41 9.30 4.21
CA PRO A 179 -18.78 9.81 4.24
C PRO A 179 -19.10 10.85 3.16
N PHE A 180 -18.09 11.42 2.50
CA PHE A 180 -18.23 12.53 1.56
C PHE A 180 -18.04 12.11 0.09
N ASP A 181 -17.99 10.80 -0.20
CA ASP A 181 -18.00 10.32 -1.58
C ASP A 181 -19.37 10.56 -2.24
N GLU A 182 -19.49 11.69 -2.93
CA GLU A 182 -20.71 12.13 -3.61
C GLU A 182 -21.22 11.10 -4.63
N ALA A 183 -20.32 10.47 -5.38
CA ALA A 183 -20.72 9.48 -6.40
C ALA A 183 -21.39 8.27 -5.74
N THR A 184 -20.83 7.81 -4.61
CA THR A 184 -21.40 6.72 -3.82
C THR A 184 -22.71 7.11 -3.15
N LEU A 185 -22.83 8.34 -2.63
CA LEU A 185 -24.09 8.87 -2.08
C LEU A 185 -25.21 8.90 -3.14
N VAL A 186 -24.92 9.39 -4.35
CA VAL A 186 -25.89 9.44 -5.45
C VAL A 186 -26.34 8.04 -5.85
N ALA A 187 -25.43 7.07 -5.93
CA ALA A 187 -25.77 5.68 -6.23
C ALA A 187 -26.68 5.08 -5.14
N LEU A 188 -26.37 5.31 -3.85
CA LEU A 188 -27.15 4.83 -2.73
C LEU A 188 -28.58 5.39 -2.74
N VAL A 189 -28.74 6.70 -2.97
CA VAL A 189 -30.06 7.35 -3.01
C VAL A 189 -30.91 6.76 -4.14
N ARG A 190 -30.35 6.61 -5.34
CA ARG A 190 -31.06 6.02 -6.49
C ARG A 190 -31.49 4.58 -6.21
N ALA A 191 -30.62 3.77 -5.61
CA ALA A 191 -30.92 2.38 -5.31
C ALA A 191 -32.01 2.20 -4.25
N ARG A 192 -32.16 3.14 -3.31
CA ARG A 192 -33.24 3.12 -2.30
C ARG A 192 -34.60 3.58 -2.83
N GLN A 193 -34.63 4.25 -3.98
CA GLN A 193 -35.84 4.75 -4.63
C GLN A 193 -36.40 3.80 -5.70
N ALA A 194 -35.60 2.84 -6.16
CA ALA A 194 -35.97 1.79 -7.12
C ALA A 194 -36.61 0.60 -6.42
#